data_AF-A0A8T4DU92-F1
#
_entry.id   AF-A0A8T4DU92-F1
#
_cell.length_a   1.000
_cell.length_b   1.000
_cell.length_c   1.000
_cell.angle_alpha   90.00
_cell.angle_beta   90.00
_cell.angle_gamma   90.00
#
_symmetry.space_group_name_H-M   'P 1'
#
loop_
_entity.id
_entity.type
_entity.pdbx_description
1 polymer ?
#
loop_
_entity_poly.entity_id
_entity_poly.type
_entity_poly.pdbx_seq_one_letter_code
_entity_poly.pdbx_strand_id
1 'polypeptide(L)'
;MKKTVFCLVVLTIFGTFYGTTALAAPEVTGVRGGYGVIATVSGAANLDWKIEIGGQRIFQGSITEGVIGSNGSATIRTPLFPPALGIGKINVTVSLWWSFLPVDVEERNAFMLGPFVLFMQ
;
A
#
# COMPACT_ATOMS: atom_id res chain seq x y z
N MET A 1 -26.21 39.61 1.62
CA MET A 1 -25.20 39.54 2.70
C MET A 1 -25.06 38.15 3.34
N LYS A 2 -26.12 37.32 3.48
CA LYS A 2 -25.99 35.95 4.05
C LYS A 2 -25.21 34.94 3.18
N LYS A 3 -25.28 35.05 1.84
CA LYS A 3 -24.64 34.10 0.91
C LYS A 3 -23.11 34.27 0.82
N THR A 4 -22.61 35.50 0.96
CA THR A 4 -21.18 35.82 0.88
C THR A 4 -20.40 35.34 2.11
N VAL A 5 -21.01 35.42 3.30
CA VAL A 5 -20.43 34.90 4.54
C VAL A 5 -20.34 33.38 4.51
N PHE A 6 -21.33 32.70 3.92
CA PHE A 6 -21.32 31.25 3.79
C PHE A 6 -20.19 30.75 2.88
N CYS A 7 -19.94 31.40 1.74
CA CYS A 7 -18.80 31.06 0.88
C CYS A 7 -17.46 31.26 1.58
N LEU A 8 -17.32 32.29 2.42
CA LEU A 8 -16.05 32.60 3.09
C LEU A 8 -15.75 31.63 4.24
N VAL A 9 -16.79 31.11 4.90
CA VAL A 9 -16.67 30.03 5.90
C VAL A 9 -16.33 28.69 5.22
N VAL A 10 -16.93 28.38 4.06
CA VAL A 10 -16.57 27.18 3.29
C VAL A 10 -15.12 27.26 2.82
N LEU A 11 -14.67 28.41 2.31
CA LEU A 11 -13.28 28.59 1.83
C LEU A 11 -12.25 28.47 2.96
N THR A 12 -12.61 28.87 4.19
CA THR A 12 -11.71 28.76 5.35
C THR A 12 -11.66 27.34 5.92
N ILE A 13 -12.75 26.57 5.87
CA ILE A 13 -12.75 25.15 6.25
C ILE A 13 -11.91 24.31 5.27
N PHE A 14 -11.95 24.61 3.97
CA PHE A 14 -11.07 23.97 2.98
C PHE A 14 -9.63 24.48 3.05
N GLY A 15 -9.41 25.72 3.48
CA GLY A 15 -8.07 26.34 3.54
C GLY A 15 -7.16 25.81 4.65
N THR A 16 -7.71 25.31 5.76
CA THR A 16 -6.91 24.86 6.91
C THR A 16 -6.36 23.43 6.80
N PHE A 17 -6.71 22.68 5.74
CA PHE A 17 -6.12 21.35 5.49
C PHE A 17 -4.85 21.40 4.63
N TYR A 18 -4.45 22.57 4.14
CA TYR A 18 -3.23 22.73 3.34
C TYR A 18 -2.01 23.04 4.21
N GLY A 19 -1.68 22.10 5.09
CA GLY A 19 -0.30 21.95 5.54
C GLY A 19 0.49 21.24 4.44
N THR A 20 0.80 21.91 3.34
CA THR A 20 1.75 21.39 2.35
C THR A 20 3.16 21.52 2.92
N THR A 21 3.49 20.69 3.90
CA THR A 21 4.88 20.26 4.03
C THR A 21 5.21 19.53 2.73
N ALA A 22 6.29 19.93 2.07
CA ALA A 22 6.88 19.15 0.99
C ALA A 22 7.39 17.82 1.54
N LEU A 23 6.45 16.93 1.90
CA LEU A 23 6.74 15.54 2.18
C LEU A 23 7.13 14.93 0.83
N ALA A 24 8.24 14.19 0.82
CA ALA A 24 8.57 13.32 -0.29
C ALA A 24 7.31 12.52 -0.69
N ALA A 25 7.06 12.39 -1.99
CA ALA A 25 5.93 11.60 -2.47
C ALA A 25 5.98 10.21 -1.82
N PRO A 26 4.83 9.70 -1.32
CA PRO A 26 4.77 8.34 -0.80
C PRO A 26 5.30 7.36 -1.85
N GLU A 27 6.14 6.43 -1.41
CA GLU A 27 6.83 5.52 -2.33
C GLU A 27 6.92 4.12 -1.72
N VAL A 28 6.63 3.11 -2.55
CA VAL A 28 6.90 1.70 -2.30
C VAL A 28 8.22 1.31 -2.95
N THR A 29 9.17 0.83 -2.15
CA THR A 29 10.49 0.41 -2.62
C THR A 29 10.89 -0.94 -2.03
N GLY A 30 11.94 -1.54 -2.59
CA GLY A 30 12.57 -2.73 -2.01
C GLY A 30 11.64 -3.94 -1.91
N VAL A 31 10.69 -4.08 -2.85
CA VAL A 31 9.79 -5.24 -2.92
C VAL A 31 10.59 -6.51 -3.16
N ARG A 32 10.54 -7.44 -2.21
CA ARG A 32 11.34 -8.66 -2.18
C ARG A 32 10.48 -9.88 -1.84
N GLY A 33 10.77 -10.97 -2.54
CA GLY A 33 10.19 -12.28 -2.28
C GLY A 33 11.02 -13.03 -1.24
N GLY A 34 10.54 -14.20 -0.85
CA GLY A 34 11.11 -15.04 0.20
C GLY A 34 10.00 -15.88 0.78
N TYR A 35 9.92 -16.00 2.11
CA TYR A 35 8.73 -16.53 2.76
C TYR A 35 7.63 -15.44 2.76
N GLY A 36 6.79 -15.45 1.71
CA GLY A 36 5.87 -14.37 1.39
C GLY A 36 6.53 -13.17 0.71
N VAL A 37 5.94 -11.98 0.90
CA VAL A 37 6.38 -10.71 0.27
C VAL A 37 6.69 -9.69 1.35
N ILE A 38 7.78 -8.95 1.15
CA ILE A 38 8.20 -7.83 2.00
C ILE A 38 8.39 -6.60 1.10
N ALA A 39 7.97 -5.43 1.57
CA ALA A 39 8.22 -4.15 0.91
C ALA A 39 8.57 -3.07 1.93
N THR A 40 9.29 -2.05 1.49
CA THR A 40 9.61 -0.85 2.28
C THR A 40 8.77 0.30 1.77
N VAL A 41 8.17 1.04 2.70
CA VAL A 41 7.35 2.21 2.39
C VAL A 41 7.99 3.43 3.04
N SER A 42 7.99 4.55 2.33
CA SER A 42 8.44 5.86 2.83
C SER A 42 7.50 6.98 2.42
N GLY A 43 7.48 8.07 3.18
CA GLY A 43 6.64 9.25 2.91
C GLY A 43 5.13 9.04 3.07
N ALA A 44 4.69 7.88 3.59
CA ALA A 44 3.30 7.42 3.53
C ALA A 44 2.54 7.54 4.86
N ALA A 45 2.73 8.63 5.61
CA ALA A 45 2.15 8.76 6.95
C ALA A 45 0.62 8.69 6.92
N ASN A 46 0.03 7.79 7.71
CA ASN A 46 -1.42 7.55 7.80
C ASN A 46 -2.07 7.10 6.48
N LEU A 47 -1.30 6.54 5.55
CA LEU A 47 -1.85 5.89 4.36
C LEU A 47 -2.16 4.42 4.65
N ASP A 48 -3.18 3.91 3.97
CA ASP A 48 -3.50 2.49 3.95
C ASP A 48 -2.54 1.80 2.99
N TRP A 49 -2.10 0.59 3.32
CA TRP A 49 -1.26 -0.23 2.46
C TRP A 49 -1.91 -1.59 2.23
N LYS A 50 -1.65 -2.17 1.06
CA LYS A 50 -2.11 -3.50 0.70
C LYS A 50 -1.07 -4.23 -0.14
N ILE A 51 -0.78 -5.47 0.25
CA ILE A 51 -0.07 -6.46 -0.55
C ILE A 51 -1.10 -7.46 -1.05
N GLU A 52 -1.25 -7.55 -2.36
CA GLU A 52 -2.12 -8.49 -3.04
C GLU A 52 -1.29 -9.46 -3.87
N ILE A 53 -1.52 -10.75 -3.68
CA ILE A 53 -0.93 -11.84 -4.45
C ILE A 53 -2.06 -12.40 -5.31
N GLY A 54 -2.03 -12.07 -6.59
CA GLY A 54 -2.96 -12.56 -7.61
C GLY A 54 -2.41 -13.76 -8.36
N GLY A 55 -3.27 -14.73 -8.69
CA GLY A 55 -2.87 -15.92 -9.44
C GLY A 55 -3.95 -16.99 -9.44
N GLN A 56 -3.92 -17.87 -10.44
CA GLN A 56 -4.94 -18.93 -10.59
C GLN A 56 -4.87 -20.01 -9.51
N ARG A 57 -3.73 -20.16 -8.84
CA ARG A 57 -3.45 -21.26 -7.90
C ARG A 57 -2.91 -20.72 -6.58
N ILE A 58 -3.69 -19.84 -5.96
CA ILE A 58 -3.45 -19.33 -4.61
C ILE A 58 -4.57 -19.87 -3.72
N PHE A 59 -4.17 -20.56 -2.65
CA PHE A 59 -5.06 -21.30 -1.78
C PHE A 59 -5.35 -20.54 -0.48
N GLN A 60 -4.46 -19.63 -0.09
CA GLN A 60 -4.56 -18.86 1.16
C GLN A 60 -3.76 -17.56 1.08
N GLY A 61 -4.19 -16.54 1.84
CA GLY A 61 -3.39 -15.34 2.13
C GLY A 61 -3.15 -14.44 0.93
N SER A 62 -4.09 -14.37 -0.01
CA SER A 62 -3.95 -13.55 -1.23
C SER A 62 -3.93 -12.05 -0.97
N ILE A 63 -4.42 -11.58 0.18
CA ILE A 63 -4.46 -10.15 0.53
C ILE A 63 -3.93 -9.97 1.95
N THR A 64 -3.07 -8.99 2.14
CA THR A 64 -2.63 -8.49 3.45
C THR A 64 -2.66 -6.97 3.41
N GLU A 65 -3.22 -6.35 4.44
CA GLU A 65 -3.41 -4.90 4.48
C GLU A 65 -3.21 -4.34 5.89
N GLY A 66 -3.07 -3.02 5.98
CA GLY A 66 -2.97 -2.29 7.23
C GLY A 66 -2.78 -0.80 7.01
N VAL A 67 -2.44 -0.08 8.09
CA VAL A 67 -2.22 1.37 8.07
C VAL A 67 -0.76 1.67 8.40
N ILE A 68 -0.13 2.57 7.67
CA ILE A 68 1.21 3.08 7.98
C ILE A 68 1.10 4.06 9.15
N GLY A 69 1.94 3.85 10.17
CA GLY A 69 1.98 4.73 11.34
C GLY A 69 2.37 6.18 11.02
N SER A 70 2.24 7.05 12.01
CA SER A 70 2.49 8.50 11.89
C SER A 70 3.91 8.88 11.44
N ASN A 71 4.87 7.98 11.58
CA ASN A 71 6.26 8.21 11.15
C ASN A 71 6.42 8.18 9.62
N GLY A 72 5.41 7.69 8.88
CA GLY A 72 5.40 7.67 7.42
C GLY A 72 6.39 6.72 6.76
N SER A 73 7.07 5.87 7.53
CA SER A 73 7.89 4.79 7.00
C SER A 73 7.62 3.50 7.75
N ALA A 74 7.54 2.40 7.01
CA ALA A 74 7.37 1.07 7.56
C ALA A 74 7.91 0.00 6.60
N THR A 75 8.33 -1.12 7.17
CA THR A 75 8.48 -2.37 6.42
C THR A 75 7.19 -3.16 6.55
N ILE A 76 6.49 -3.36 5.44
CA ILE A 76 5.26 -4.14 5.37
C ILE A 76 5.56 -5.54 4.86
N ARG A 77 4.77 -6.51 5.31
CA ARG A 77 4.96 -7.91 4.92
C ARG A 77 3.66 -8.69 4.99
N THR A 78 3.60 -9.76 4.20
CA THR A 78 2.58 -10.81 4.35
C THR A 78 2.73 -11.52 5.71
N PRO A 79 1.65 -12.08 6.28
CA PRO A 79 1.69 -12.77 7.56
C PRO A 79 2.61 -13.99 7.52
N LEU A 80 3.29 -14.25 8.64
CA LEU A 80 4.10 -15.46 8.81
C LEU A 80 3.22 -16.69 9.09
N PHE A 81 2.09 -16.50 9.75
CA PHE A 81 1.15 -17.57 10.05
C PHE A 81 -0.30 -17.05 10.17
N PRO A 82 -1.26 -17.68 9.47
CA PRO A 82 -1.03 -18.62 8.38
C PRO A 82 -0.38 -17.90 7.18
N PRO A 83 0.59 -18.51 6.48
CA PRO A 83 1.22 -17.88 5.32
C PRO A 83 0.30 -17.89 4.11
N ALA A 84 0.62 -17.05 3.13
CA ALA A 84 0.07 -17.20 1.79
C ALA A 84 0.59 -18.50 1.17
N LEU A 85 -0.26 -19.26 0.48
CA LEU A 85 0.13 -20.53 -0.14
C LEU A 85 -0.32 -20.57 -1.59
N GLY A 86 0.57 -20.94 -2.49
CA GLY A 86 0.24 -21.07 -3.91
C GLY A 86 1.29 -21.85 -4.69
N ILE A 87 0.96 -22.19 -5.94
CA ILE A 87 1.87 -22.88 -6.86
C ILE A 87 1.71 -22.30 -8.26
N GLY A 88 2.81 -21.81 -8.83
CA GLY A 88 2.84 -21.34 -10.22
C GLY A 88 3.12 -19.85 -10.35
N LYS A 89 2.84 -19.31 -11.53
CA LYS A 89 3.00 -17.88 -11.81
C LYS A 89 1.94 -17.07 -11.04
N ILE A 90 2.39 -15.98 -10.44
CA ILE A 90 1.59 -15.04 -9.68
C ILE A 90 1.97 -13.61 -10.07
N ASN A 91 1.09 -12.67 -9.79
CA ASN A 91 1.35 -11.24 -9.81
C ASN A 91 1.22 -10.71 -8.38
N VAL A 92 2.17 -9.87 -7.98
CA VAL A 92 2.19 -9.23 -6.67
C VAL A 92 1.98 -7.75 -6.88
N THR A 93 0.94 -7.21 -6.27
CA THR A 93 0.63 -5.78 -6.27
C THR A 93 0.82 -5.26 -4.86
N VAL A 94 1.74 -4.31 -4.68
CA VAL A 94 1.90 -3.57 -3.44
C VAL A 94 1.38 -2.16 -3.68
N SER A 95 0.43 -1.71 -2.87
CA SER A 95 -0.25 -0.44 -3.12
C SER A 95 -0.41 0.39 -1.85
N LEU A 96 -0.33 1.70 -2.03
CA LEU A 96 -0.63 2.72 -1.02
C LEU A 96 -1.89 3.46 -1.41
N TRP A 97 -2.76 3.68 -0.44
CA TRP A 97 -4.06 4.29 -0.63
C TRP A 97 -4.28 5.42 0.36
N TRP A 98 -4.89 6.48 -0.14
CA TRP A 98 -5.49 7.49 0.70
C TRP A 98 -7.01 7.35 0.58
N SER A 99 -7.62 6.68 1.57
CA SER A 99 -9.04 6.32 1.51
C SER A 99 -9.34 5.50 0.24
N PHE A 100 -10.00 6.07 -0.77
CA PHE A 100 -10.32 5.39 -2.04
C PHE A 100 -9.40 5.76 -3.22
N LEU A 101 -8.40 6.62 -3.01
CA LEU A 101 -7.48 7.08 -4.06
C LEU A 101 -6.15 6.32 -3.98
N PRO A 102 -5.74 5.59 -5.03
CA PRO A 102 -4.41 4.97 -5.08
C PRO A 102 -3.36 6.06 -5.24
N VAL A 103 -2.34 6.04 -4.38
CA VAL A 103 -1.27 7.03 -4.34
C VAL A 103 -0.02 6.49 -5.02
N ASP A 104 0.31 5.22 -4.75
CA ASP A 104 1.43 4.53 -5.37
C ASP A 104 1.11 3.04 -5.49
N VAL A 105 1.56 2.41 -6.59
CA VAL A 105 1.30 1.01 -6.89
C VAL A 105 2.53 0.42 -7.57
N GLU A 106 3.08 -0.61 -6.95
CA GLU A 106 4.21 -1.36 -7.46
C GLU A 106 3.75 -2.79 -7.79
N GLU A 107 3.85 -3.17 -9.06
CA GLU A 107 3.48 -4.48 -9.56
C GLU A 107 4.71 -5.29 -9.96
N ARG A 108 4.73 -6.55 -9.53
CA ARG A 108 5.84 -7.48 -9.79
C ARG A 108 5.29 -8.85 -10.17
N ASN A 109 5.84 -9.43 -11.23
CA ASN A 109 5.54 -10.82 -11.57
C ASN A 109 6.47 -11.77 -10.80
N ALA A 110 5.91 -12.85 -10.25
CA ALA A 110 6.67 -13.81 -9.46
C ALA A 110 6.22 -15.26 -9.73
N PHE A 111 6.98 -16.20 -9.18
CA PHE A 111 6.62 -17.60 -9.10
C PHE A 111 6.47 -17.99 -7.64
N MET A 112 5.40 -18.72 -7.31
CA MET A 112 5.12 -19.20 -5.97
C MET A 112 5.31 -20.72 -5.89
N LEU A 113 5.94 -21.19 -4.81
CA LEU A 113 6.05 -22.61 -4.47
C LEU A 113 5.79 -22.80 -2.98
N GLY A 114 4.55 -23.19 -2.63
CA GLY A 114 4.12 -23.21 -1.24
C GLY A 114 4.04 -21.78 -0.69
N PRO A 115 4.73 -21.45 0.42
CA PRO A 115 4.78 -20.09 0.95
C PRO A 115 5.89 -19.22 0.33
N PHE A 116 6.73 -19.81 -0.54
CA PHE A 116 7.87 -19.11 -1.08
C PHE A 116 7.52 -18.35 -2.36
N VAL A 117 7.89 -17.07 -2.42
CA VAL A 117 7.71 -16.18 -3.57
C VAL A 117 9.07 -15.82 -4.17
N LEU A 118 9.22 -16.05 -5.47
CA LEU A 118 10.44 -15.80 -6.24
C LEU A 118 10.13 -14.79 -7.35
N PHE A 119 10.63 -13.57 -7.25
CA PHE A 119 10.42 -12.56 -8.30
C PHE A 119 11.16 -12.91 -9.58
N MET A 120 10.48 -12.70 -10.71
CA MET A 120 11.08 -12.83 -12.03
C MET A 120 11.74 -11.49 -12.39
N GLN A 121 12.98 -11.52 -12.87
CA GLN A 121 13.67 -10.35 -13.40
C GLN A 121 13.14 -9.96 -14.78
#